data_AF-A0A934C557-F1
#
_entry.id   AF-A0A934C557-F1
#
_cell.length_a   1.000
_cell.length_b   1.000
_cell.length_c   1.000
_cell.angle_alpha   90.00
_cell.angle_beta   90.00
_cell.angle_gamma   90.00
#
_symmetry.space_group_name_H-M   'P 1'
#
loop_
_entity.id
_entity.type
_entity.pdbx_description
1 polymer ?
#
loop_
_entity_poly.entity_id
_entity_poly.type
_entity_poly.pdbx_seq_one_letter_code
_entity_poly.pdbx_strand_id
1 'polypeptide(L)'
;MNPKSLCCALAGMTLASCGLTSCASVSSAPPASRQIYQPRVLRLAAGQPVPTRDGAYAPQTDETWHSPAAFAQLEQENLNLAAALTQERNRK
;
A
#
# COMPACT_ATOMS: atom_id res chain seq x y z
N MET A 1 7.32 -55.83 53.15
CA MET A 1 6.88 -56.33 51.82
C MET A 1 5.59 -55.60 51.46
N ASN A 2 5.37 -54.91 50.33
CA ASN A 2 6.18 -54.57 49.16
C ASN A 2 5.41 -53.42 48.44
N PRO A 3 5.93 -52.19 48.31
CA PRO A 3 5.27 -51.12 47.55
C PRO A 3 5.63 -51.24 46.06
N LYS A 4 5.13 -52.28 45.38
CA LYS A 4 5.38 -52.53 43.95
C LYS A 4 4.10 -52.76 43.14
N SER A 5 3.00 -52.13 43.54
CA SER A 5 1.71 -52.32 42.88
C SER A 5 0.93 -51.02 42.70
N LEU A 6 1.61 -49.95 42.32
CA LEU A 6 1.00 -48.65 42.00
C LEU A 6 1.70 -47.94 40.82
N CYS A 7 2.47 -48.68 40.02
CA CYS A 7 3.18 -48.12 38.85
C CYS A 7 2.43 -48.20 37.52
N CYS A 8 1.24 -48.81 37.45
CA CYS A 8 0.65 -49.16 36.13
C CYS A 8 -0.58 -48.36 35.68
N ALA A 9 -1.10 -47.38 36.42
CA ALA A 9 -2.40 -46.78 36.06
C ALA A 9 -2.42 -45.25 35.86
N LEU A 10 -1.30 -44.54 35.99
CA LEU A 10 -1.27 -43.08 35.81
C LEU A 10 -0.16 -42.59 34.85
N ALA A 11 0.39 -43.50 34.04
CA ALA A 11 1.34 -43.17 32.96
C ALA A 11 0.65 -42.94 31.60
N GLY A 12 -0.69 -42.95 31.55
CA GLY A 12 -1.46 -42.88 30.30
C GLY A 12 -2.02 -41.50 29.96
N MET A 13 -1.81 -40.48 30.79
CA MET A 13 -2.54 -39.20 30.67
C MET A 13 -1.65 -37.95 30.57
N THR A 14 -0.40 -38.10 30.16
CA THR A 14 0.56 -36.99 29.97
C THR A 14 1.32 -37.04 28.65
N LEU A 15 0.82 -37.82 27.68
CA LEU A 15 1.40 -37.94 26.33
C LEU A 15 0.47 -37.40 25.23
N ALA A 16 -0.49 -36.54 25.60
CA ALA A 16 -1.45 -35.94 24.67
C ALA A 16 -1.38 -34.40 24.60
N SER A 17 -0.25 -33.80 25.00
CA SER A 17 -0.09 -32.34 25.01
C SER A 17 1.13 -31.81 24.23
N CYS A 18 1.90 -32.66 23.55
CA CYS A 18 3.09 -32.24 22.79
C CYS A 18 2.86 -32.05 21.28
N GLY A 19 1.62 -32.03 20.80
CA GLY A 19 1.31 -32.06 19.37
C GLY A 19 0.94 -30.72 18.70
N LEU A 20 0.77 -29.63 19.45
CA LEU A 20 0.20 -28.38 18.90
C LEU A 20 0.99 -27.12 19.27
N THR A 21 2.31 -27.22 19.42
CA THR A 21 3.18 -26.04 19.25
C THR A 21 3.31 -25.79 17.75
N SER A 22 2.21 -25.36 17.14
CA SER A 22 2.17 -24.87 15.77
C SER A 22 3.23 -23.79 15.65
N CYS A 23 4.12 -23.94 14.68
CA CYS A 23 5.12 -22.97 14.34
C CYS A 23 4.44 -21.61 14.19
N ALA A 24 4.64 -20.70 15.16
CA ALA A 24 4.45 -19.28 14.92
C ALA A 24 5.61 -18.82 14.03
N SER A 25 5.64 -19.33 12.80
CA SER A 25 6.34 -18.67 11.72
C SER A 25 5.57 -17.36 11.54
N VAL A 26 6.01 -16.32 12.25
CA VAL A 26 5.66 -14.96 11.87
C VAL A 26 6.19 -14.86 10.44
N SER A 27 5.30 -15.02 9.48
CA SER A 27 5.60 -14.70 8.10
C SER A 27 5.82 -13.20 8.16
N SER A 28 7.09 -12.81 8.30
CA SER A 28 7.54 -11.49 7.89
C SER A 28 7.46 -11.50 6.36
N ALA A 29 6.23 -11.56 5.85
CA ALA A 29 5.97 -11.03 4.54
C ALA A 29 6.40 -9.57 4.67
N PRO A 30 7.39 -9.11 3.88
CA PRO A 30 7.63 -7.67 3.80
C PRO A 30 6.26 -7.05 3.54
N PRO A 31 5.89 -5.93 4.18
CA PRO A 31 4.60 -5.31 3.94
C PRO A 31 4.54 -5.16 2.43
N ALA A 32 3.69 -5.95 1.77
CA ALA A 32 3.45 -5.82 0.36
C ALA A 32 3.11 -4.35 0.25
N SER A 33 4.00 -3.57 -0.37
CA SER A 33 3.76 -2.16 -0.55
C SER A 33 2.44 -2.14 -1.29
N ARG A 34 1.35 -1.87 -0.58
CA ARG A 34 0.03 -1.67 -1.16
C ARG A 34 0.14 -0.30 -1.82
N GLN A 35 1.01 -0.21 -2.83
CA GLN A 35 0.97 0.79 -3.86
C GLN A 35 -0.31 0.46 -4.61
N ILE A 36 -1.41 0.96 -4.04
CA ILE A 36 -2.62 1.20 -4.80
C ILE A 36 -2.11 1.96 -6.02
N TYR A 37 -2.29 1.36 -7.20
CA TYR A 37 -1.88 1.96 -8.45
C TYR A 37 -2.49 3.36 -8.52
N GLN A 38 -1.63 4.38 -8.53
CA GLN A 38 -2.05 5.78 -8.67
C GLN A 38 -1.70 6.21 -10.10
N PRO A 39 -2.69 6.35 -10.98
CA PRO A 39 -2.41 6.81 -12.33
C PRO A 39 -1.83 8.22 -12.28
N ARG A 40 -0.87 8.50 -13.17
CA ARG A 40 -0.28 9.84 -13.34
C ARG A 40 -1.35 10.88 -13.71
N VAL A 41 -2.35 10.44 -14.47
CA VAL A 41 -3.45 11.25 -14.99
C VAL A 41 -4.74 10.47 -14.83
N LEU A 42 -5.75 11.10 -14.25
CA LEU A 42 -7.11 10.58 -14.14
C LEU A 42 -8.00 11.38 -15.09
N ARG A 43 -8.64 10.71 -16.04
CA ARG A 43 -9.59 11.32 -16.97
C ARG A 43 -11.00 11.05 -16.48
N LEU A 44 -11.78 12.12 -16.32
CA LEU A 44 -13.13 12.07 -15.82
C LEU A 44 -14.09 12.52 -16.92
N ALA A 45 -15.16 11.76 -17.13
CA ALA A 45 -16.20 12.11 -18.07
C ALA A 45 -17.24 13.02 -17.40
N ALA A 46 -17.79 13.97 -18.15
CA ALA A 46 -18.86 14.84 -17.68
C ALA A 46 -20.05 14.02 -17.12
N GLY A 47 -20.54 14.41 -15.96
CA GLY A 47 -21.69 13.79 -15.29
C GLY A 47 -21.41 12.42 -14.66
N GLN A 48 -20.21 11.84 -14.81
CA GLN A 48 -19.88 10.56 -14.18
C GLN A 48 -19.42 10.76 -12.73
N PRO A 49 -20.17 10.29 -11.72
CA PRO A 49 -19.81 10.51 -10.33
C PRO A 49 -18.58 9.70 -9.93
N VAL A 50 -17.67 10.36 -9.22
CA VAL A 50 -16.40 9.82 -8.73
C VAL A 50 -16.38 9.91 -7.21
N PRO A 51 -16.04 8.83 -6.48
CA PRO A 51 -15.95 8.89 -5.03
C PRO A 51 -14.76 9.74 -4.59
N THR A 52 -15.02 10.71 -3.73
CA THR A 52 -14.00 11.55 -3.08
C THR A 52 -14.15 11.46 -1.57
N ARG A 53 -13.21 12.06 -0.82
CA ARG A 53 -13.30 12.14 0.63
C ARG A 53 -14.56 12.86 1.11
N ASP A 54 -15.01 13.85 0.35
CA ASP A 54 -16.11 14.76 0.74
C ASP A 54 -17.47 14.31 0.17
N GLY A 55 -17.51 13.17 -0.53
CA GLY A 55 -18.71 12.62 -1.17
C GLY A 55 -18.49 12.27 -2.64
N ALA A 56 -19.58 12.02 -3.36
CA ALA A 56 -19.52 11.81 -4.80
C ALA A 56 -19.37 13.17 -5.51
N TYR A 57 -18.29 13.33 -6.27
CA TYR A 57 -18.09 14.47 -7.14
C TYR A 57 -18.54 14.12 -8.56
N ALA A 58 -19.36 14.97 -9.19
CA ALA A 58 -19.74 14.82 -10.59
C ALA A 58 -19.12 15.96 -11.42
N PRO A 59 -18.20 15.66 -12.35
CA PRO A 59 -17.62 16.65 -13.25
C PRO A 59 -18.71 17.35 -14.07
N GLN A 60 -18.61 18.66 -14.25
CA GLN A 60 -19.55 19.40 -15.10
C GLN A 60 -19.20 19.28 -16.59
N THR A 61 -17.93 19.05 -16.88
CA THR A 61 -17.35 18.85 -18.21
C THR A 61 -16.36 17.70 -18.17
N ASP A 62 -15.85 17.27 -19.32
CA ASP A 62 -14.74 16.33 -19.34
C ASP A 62 -13.51 16.98 -18.69
N GLU A 63 -12.92 16.29 -17.71
CA GLU A 63 -11.85 16.82 -16.88
C GLU A 63 -10.62 15.90 -16.90
N THR A 64 -9.44 16.49 -16.73
CA THR A 64 -8.18 15.77 -16.61
C THR A 64 -7.48 16.20 -15.33
N TRP A 65 -7.38 15.28 -14.37
CA TRP A 65 -6.73 15.51 -13.08
C TRP A 65 -5.33 14.90 -13.09
N HIS A 66 -4.35 15.67 -12.63
CA HIS A 66 -2.95 15.25 -12.56
C HIS A 66 -2.59 14.84 -11.14
N SER A 67 -1.78 13.79 -11.00
CA SER A 67 -1.20 13.48 -9.71
C SER A 67 -0.27 14.62 -9.25
N PRO A 68 -0.10 14.85 -7.94
CA PRO A 68 0.79 15.89 -7.44
C PRO A 68 2.22 15.78 -7.99
N ALA A 69 2.74 14.55 -8.12
CA ALA A 69 4.06 14.31 -8.69
C ALA A 69 4.13 14.69 -10.18
N ALA A 70 3.08 14.39 -10.95
CA ALA A 70 3.00 14.77 -12.36
C ALA A 70 2.96 16.29 -12.54
N PHE A 71 2.21 16.97 -11.69
CA PHE A 71 2.12 18.42 -11.68
C PHE A 71 3.46 19.07 -11.32
N ALA A 72 4.10 18.61 -10.23
CA ALA A 72 5.41 19.14 -9.80
C ALA A 72 6.49 18.96 -10.87
N GLN A 73 6.49 17.83 -11.58
CA GLN A 73 7.42 17.61 -12.69
C GLN A 73 7.19 18.61 -13.83
N LEU A 74 5.93 18.82 -14.24
CA LEU A 74 5.60 19.77 -15.30
C LEU A 74 5.95 21.22 -14.93
N GLU A 75 5.72 21.60 -13.67
CA GLU A 75 6.09 22.92 -13.17
C GLU A 75 7.60 23.13 -13.27
N GLN A 76 8.40 22.16 -12.82
CA GLN A 76 9.85 22.23 -12.91
C GLN A 76 10.34 22.32 -14.36
N GLU A 77 9.77 21.53 -15.27
CA GLU A 77 10.10 21.58 -16.70
C GLU A 77 9.81 22.97 -17.28
N ASN A 78 8.68 23.56 -16.92
CA ASN A 78 8.28 24.89 -17.38
C ASN A 78 9.24 25.98 -16.87
N LEU A 79 9.62 25.93 -15.59
CA LEU A 79 10.59 26.85 -15.00
C LEU A 79 11.97 26.73 -15.66
N ASN A 80 12.43 25.50 -15.93
CA ASN A 80 13.70 25.26 -16.61
C ASN A 80 13.70 25.85 -18.03
N LEU A 81 12.60 25.67 -18.76
CA LEU A 81 12.44 26.24 -20.11
C LEU A 81 12.42 27.78 -20.07
N ALA A 82 11.69 28.38 -19.13
CA ALA A 82 11.67 29.83 -18.96
C ALA A 82 13.05 30.42 -18.63
N ALA A 83 13.82 29.73 -17.78
CA ALA A 83 15.19 30.09 -17.46
C ALA A 83 16.09 30.01 -18.71
N ALA A 84 16.01 28.92 -19.48
CA ALA A 84 16.79 28.75 -20.71
C ALA A 84 16.48 29.84 -21.76
N LEU A 85 15.20 30.17 -21.96
CA LEU A 85 14.79 31.25 -22.86
C LEU A 85 15.34 32.61 -22.43
N THR A 86 15.37 32.88 -21.12
CA THR A 86 15.92 34.12 -20.57
C THR A 86 17.43 34.21 -20.82
N GLN A 87 18.16 33.10 -20.64
CA GLN A 87 19.58 33.02 -20.96
C GLN A 87 19.85 33.27 -22.45
N GLU A 88 19.08 32.63 -23.33
CA GLU A 88 19.22 32.82 -24.78
C GLU A 88 18.91 34.25 -25.22
N ARG A 89 17.92 34.90 -24.60
CA ARG A 89 17.65 36.32 -24.85
C ARG A 89 18.81 37.21 -24.44
N ASN A 90 19.41 36.95 -23.27
CA ASN A 90 20.52 37.76 -22.75
C ASN A 90 21.85 37.50 -23.51
N ARG A 91 21.91 36.45 -24.33
CA ARG A 91 23.05 36.10 -25.17
C ARG A 91 23.05 36.84 -26.52
N LYS A 92 21.89 37.35 -26.95
CA LYS A 92 21.72 38.13 -28.18
C LYS A 92 21.85 39.62 -27.90
#